data_AF-A0AAD5P2A1-F1
#
_entry.id   AF-A0AAD5P2A1-F1
#
_cell.length_a   1.000
_cell.length_b   1.000
_cell.length_c   1.000
_cell.angle_alpha   90.00
_cell.angle_beta   90.00
_cell.angle_gamma   90.00
#
_symmetry.space_group_name_H-M   'P 1'
#
loop_
_entity.id
_entity.type
_entity.pdbx_description
1 polymer ?
#
loop_
_entity_poly.entity_id
_entity_poly.type
_entity_poly.pdbx_seq_one_letter_code
_entity_poly.pdbx_strand_id
1 'polypeptide(L)'
;MASVSNLKTKTSTCTRLVKELHSYEKEVEREATKTVAMKDKGADPIPYDLKQLENVLVESRIMIPDCWKRLDVALADLKIGMTKFSTDTEIRKDPFHLK
;
A
#
# COMPACT_ATOMS: atom_id res chain seq x y z
N MET A 1 0.91 8.46 -27.07
CA MET A 1 1.89 7.36 -27.08
C MET A 1 2.07 6.85 -25.66
N ALA A 2 1.74 5.59 -25.40
CA ALA A 2 2.11 4.96 -24.14
C ALA A 2 3.62 4.68 -24.19
N SER A 3 4.39 5.32 -23.31
CA SER A 3 5.85 5.14 -23.28
C SER A 3 6.25 4.19 -22.16
N VAL A 4 7.35 3.46 -22.36
CA VAL A 4 7.96 2.62 -21.33
C VAL A 4 8.33 3.44 -20.09
N SER A 5 8.69 4.71 -20.25
CA SER A 5 8.95 5.62 -19.13
C SER A 5 7.72 5.87 -18.26
N ASN A 6 6.53 6.02 -18.86
CA ASN A 6 5.28 6.20 -18.12
C ASN A 6 4.92 4.96 -17.28
N LEU A 7 5.11 3.76 -17.85
CA LEU A 7 4.94 2.50 -17.12
C LEU A 7 5.91 2.39 -15.95
N LYS A 8 7.20 2.70 -16.16
CA LYS A 8 8.21 2.70 -15.09
C LYS A 8 7.82 3.63 -13.94
N THR A 9 7.31 4.82 -14.23
CA THR A 9 6.83 5.75 -13.20
C THR A 9 5.66 5.16 -12.42
N LYS A 10 4.65 4.59 -13.09
CA LYS A 10 3.49 3.97 -12.42
C LYS A 10 3.90 2.77 -11.54
N THR A 11 4.81 1.93 -12.04
CA THR A 11 5.37 0.82 -11.26
C THR A 11 6.14 1.33 -10.02
N SER A 12 6.96 2.38 -10.17
CA SER A 12 7.69 2.98 -9.06
C SER A 12 6.74 3.51 -7.97
N THR A 13 5.65 4.17 -8.37
CA THR A 13 4.61 4.63 -7.45
C THR A 13 3.98 3.47 -6.67
N CYS A 14 3.65 2.36 -7.33
CA CYS A 14 3.12 1.16 -6.66
C CYS A 14 4.14 0.61 -5.64
N THR A 15 5.41 0.48 -6.04
CA THR A 15 6.47 -0.02 -5.15
C THR A 15 6.64 0.86 -3.91
N ARG A 16 6.54 2.18 -4.05
CA ARG A 16 6.61 3.10 -2.90
C ARG A 16 5.43 2.90 -1.95
N LEU A 17 4.21 2.81 -2.48
CA LEU A 17 3.00 2.60 -1.66
C LEU A 17 3.04 1.27 -0.91
N VAL A 18 3.57 0.20 -1.52
CA VAL A 18 3.78 -1.09 -0.83
C VAL A 18 4.77 -0.95 0.32
N LYS A 19 5.87 -0.21 0.14
CA LYS A 19 6.84 0.03 1.22
C LYS A 19 6.24 0.84 2.38
N GLU A 20 5.43 1.85 2.06
CA GLU A 20 4.70 2.64 3.07
C GLU A 20 3.74 1.76 3.87
N LEU A 21 2.93 0.96 3.17
CA LEU A 21 2.00 0.01 3.80
C LEU A 21 2.72 -0.96 4.73
N HIS A 22 3.83 -1.55 4.28
CA HIS A 22 4.61 -2.47 5.09
C HIS A 22 5.26 -1.81 6.31
N SER A 23 5.60 -0.52 6.20
CA SER A 23 6.09 0.27 7.34
C SER A 23 5.00 0.45 8.40
N TYR A 24 3.77 0.74 7.98
CA TYR A 24 2.62 0.88 8.89
C TYR A 24 2.22 -0.46 9.52
N GLU A 25 2.25 -1.56 8.76
CA GLU A 25 2.01 -2.91 9.30
C GLU A 25 3.01 -3.26 10.42
N LYS A 26 4.30 -2.96 10.21
CA LYS A 26 5.33 -3.18 11.23
C LYS A 26 5.14 -2.30 12.46
N GLU A 27 4.66 -1.07 12.30
CA GLU A 27 4.35 -0.21 13.44
C GLU A 27 3.18 -0.78 14.26
N VAL A 28 2.11 -1.22 13.59
CA VAL A 28 0.99 -1.89 14.25
C VAL A 28 1.43 -3.16 14.97
N GLU A 29 2.31 -3.95 14.38
CA GLU A 29 2.89 -5.14 15.01
C GLU A 29 3.69 -4.80 16.28
N ARG A 30 4.53 -3.75 16.23
CA ARG A 30 5.29 -3.27 17.39
C ARG A 30 4.38 -2.82 18.53
N GLU A 31 3.39 -1.99 18.23
CA GLU A 31 2.46 -1.47 19.24
C GLU A 31 1.55 -2.56 19.80
N ALA A 32 1.14 -3.54 18.96
CA ALA A 32 0.39 -4.71 19.41
C ALA A 32 1.24 -5.58 20.35
N THR A 33 2.50 -5.86 19.99
CA THR A 33 3.43 -6.64 20.82
C THR A 33 3.68 -5.95 22.16
N LYS A 34 3.84 -4.63 22.17
CA LYS A 34 4.01 -3.83 23.38
C LYS A 34 2.77 -3.88 24.28
N THR A 35 1.59 -3.77 23.68
CA THR A 35 0.30 -3.85 24.40
C THR A 35 0.10 -5.23 25.03
N VAL A 36 0.43 -6.31 24.31
CA VAL A 36 0.35 -7.69 24.83
C VAL A 36 1.39 -7.91 25.93
N ALA A 37 2.65 -7.49 25.72
CA ALA A 37 3.70 -7.62 26.72
C ALA A 37 3.40 -6.86 28.02
N MET A 38 2.71 -5.71 27.95
CA MET A 38 2.21 -4.98 29.12
C MET A 38 1.10 -5.73 29.85
N LYS A 39 0.19 -6.40 29.12
CA LYS A 39 -0.86 -7.25 29.70
C LYS A 39 -0.28 -8.50 30.37
N ASP A 40 0.74 -9.12 29.77
CA ASP A 40 1.30 -10.39 30.22
C ASP A 40 2.31 -10.26 31.37
N LYS A 41 2.97 -9.10 31.53
CA LYS A 41 3.98 -8.88 32.58
C LYS A 41 3.42 -8.84 34.00
N GLY A 42 2.09 -8.90 34.19
CA GLY A 42 1.46 -8.95 35.52
C GLY A 42 1.74 -7.73 36.41
N ALA A 43 2.40 -6.69 35.88
CA ALA A 43 2.40 -5.38 36.49
C ALA A 43 1.03 -4.82 36.17
N ASP A 44 0.11 -4.81 37.14
CA ASP A 44 -1.19 -4.13 37.02
C ASP A 44 -0.94 -2.75 36.41
N PRO A 45 -1.19 -2.57 35.10
CA PRO A 45 -0.92 -1.29 34.49
C PRO A 45 -1.88 -0.33 35.17
N ILE A 46 -1.43 0.87 35.52
CA ILE A 46 -2.38 1.92 35.87
C ILE A 46 -3.37 1.97 34.69
N PRO A 47 -4.69 1.85 34.90
CA PRO A 47 -5.66 1.67 33.80
C PRO A 47 -5.53 2.71 32.67
N TYR A 48 -4.98 3.88 33.01
CA TYR A 48 -4.61 4.94 32.10
C TYR A 48 -3.53 4.54 31.07
N ASP A 49 -2.46 3.86 31.49
CA ASP A 49 -1.33 3.50 30.63
C ASP A 49 -1.73 2.44 29.59
N LEU A 50 -2.57 1.48 29.99
CA LEU A 50 -3.12 0.49 29.07
C LEU A 50 -4.04 1.15 28.04
N LYS A 51 -4.90 2.06 28.50
CA LYS A 51 -5.80 2.80 27.62
C LYS A 51 -5.03 3.66 26.62
N GLN A 52 -3.93 4.26 27.06
CA GLN A 52 -3.05 5.03 26.18
C GLN A 52 -2.43 4.15 25.09
N LEU A 53 -1.92 2.97 25.43
CA LEU A 53 -1.38 2.03 24.45
C LEU A 53 -2.42 1.55 23.45
N GLU A 54 -3.63 1.24 23.91
CA GLU A 54 -4.74 0.86 23.03
C GLU A 54 -5.13 1.99 22.08
N ASN A 55 -5.14 3.24 22.53
CA ASN A 55 -5.39 4.39 21.67
C ASN A 55 -4.30 4.53 20.59
N VAL A 56 -3.01 4.41 20.96
CA VAL A 56 -1.89 4.46 20.01
C VAL A 56 -1.99 3.34 18.98
N LEU A 57 -2.33 2.12 19.40
CA LEU A 57 -2.52 1.00 18.48
C LEU A 57 -3.66 1.26 17.48
N VAL A 58 -4.76 1.85 17.94
CA VAL A 58 -5.89 2.24 17.08
C VAL A 58 -5.46 3.32 16.09
N GLU A 59 -4.75 4.35 16.54
CA GLU A 59 -4.22 5.41 15.68
C GLU A 59 -3.30 4.85 14.57
N SER A 60 -2.38 3.95 14.92
CA SER A 60 -1.51 3.30 13.93
C SER A 60 -2.29 2.43 12.94
N ARG A 61 -3.38 1.78 13.38
CA ARG A 61 -4.22 0.93 12.52
C ARG A 61 -5.10 1.73 11.56
N ILE A 62 -5.52 2.94 11.93
CA ILE A 62 -6.37 3.80 11.09
C ILE A 62 -5.66 4.20 9.78
N MET A 63 -4.33 4.16 9.74
CA MET A 63 -3.54 4.52 8.55
C MET A 63 -3.54 3.45 7.45
N ILE A 64 -3.70 2.16 7.81
CA ILE A 64 -3.58 1.03 6.88
C ILE A 64 -4.67 1.06 5.77
N PRO A 65 -5.96 1.29 6.06
CA PRO A 65 -7.00 1.31 5.04
C PRO A 65 -6.81 2.37 3.95
N ASP A 66 -6.27 3.54 4.28
CA ASP A 66 -6.00 4.59 3.29
C ASP A 66 -4.85 4.19 2.34
N CYS A 67 -3.78 3.59 2.88
CA CYS A 67 -2.69 3.05 2.07
C CYS A 67 -3.18 1.96 1.10
N TRP A 68 -4.08 1.07 1.54
CA TRP A 68 -4.70 0.07 0.67
C TRP A 68 -5.49 0.70 -0.48
N LYS A 69 -6.35 1.68 -0.17
CA LYS A 69 -7.12 2.40 -1.20
C LYS A 69 -6.21 3.07 -2.23
N ARG A 70 -5.14 3.73 -1.77
CA ARG A 70 -4.16 4.37 -2.67
C ARG A 70 -3.42 3.34 -3.52
N LEU A 71 -3.07 2.20 -2.94
CA LEU A 71 -2.41 1.11 -3.67
C LEU A 71 -3.33 0.53 -4.74
N ASP A 72 -4.61 0.29 -4.44
CA ASP A 72 -5.59 -0.22 -5.40
C ASP A 72 -5.77 0.73 -6.59
N VAL A 73 -5.87 2.04 -6.33
CA VAL A 73 -5.96 3.06 -7.38
C VAL A 73 -4.70 3.07 -8.24
N ALA A 74 -3.51 3.05 -7.63
CA ALA A 74 -2.25 3.03 -8.36
C ALA A 74 -2.07 1.76 -9.20
N LEU A 75 -2.52 0.62 -8.68
CA LEU A 75 -2.45 -0.67 -9.35
C LEU A 75 -3.45 -0.74 -10.52
N ALA A 76 -4.66 -0.20 -10.35
CA ALA A 76 -5.61 -0.04 -11.45
C ALA A 76 -5.06 0.85 -12.57
N ASP A 77 -4.45 1.98 -12.22
CA ASP A 77 -3.82 2.88 -13.17
C ASP A 77 -2.63 2.24 -13.92
N LEU A 78 -1.81 1.44 -13.22
CA LEU A 78 -0.74 0.66 -13.84
C LEU A 78 -1.30 -0.37 -14.82
N LYS A 79 -2.35 -1.12 -14.44
CA LYS A 79 -3.02 -2.10 -15.32
C LYS A 79 -3.56 -1.45 -16.58
N ILE A 80 -4.25 -0.31 -16.45
CA ILE A 80 -4.75 0.46 -17.59
C ILE A 80 -3.59 0.90 -18.50
N GLY A 81 -2.49 1.37 -17.91
CA GLY A 81 -1.26 1.71 -18.64
C GLY A 81 -0.70 0.54 -19.43
N MET A 82 -0.65 -0.65 -18.83
CA MET A 82 -0.17 -1.87 -19.48
C MET A 82 -1.05 -2.28 -20.65
N THR A 83 -2.37 -2.30 -20.49
CA THR A 83 -3.31 -2.63 -21.58
C THR A 83 -3.12 -1.68 -22.76
N LYS A 84 -3.06 -0.37 -22.50
CA LYS A 84 -2.84 0.65 -23.55
C LYS A 84 -1.50 0.45 -24.27
N PHE A 85 -0.45 0.09 -23.54
CA PHE A 85 0.87 -0.16 -24.12
C PHE A 85 0.87 -1.42 -25.01
N SER A 86 0.20 -2.49 -24.57
CA SER A 86 0.04 -3.71 -25.38
C SER A 86 -0.73 -3.44 -26.67
N THR A 87 -1.86 -2.73 -26.60
CA THR A 87 -2.66 -2.41 -27.79
C THR A 87 -1.90 -1.50 -28.77
N ASP A 88 -1.13 -0.52 -28.27
CA ASP A 88 -0.28 0.36 -29.11
C ASP A 88 0.89 -0.42 -29.76
N THR A 89 1.29 -1.55 -29.15
CA THR A 89 2.30 -2.46 -29.71
C THR A 89 1.70 -3.39 -30.77
N GLU A 90 0.46 -3.86 -30.59
CA GLU A 90 -0.26 -4.69 -31.56
C GLU A 90 -0.63 -3.88 -32.82
N ILE A 91 -1.14 -2.66 -32.67
CA ILE A 91 -1.42 -1.74 -33.79
C ILE A 91 -0.16 -1.45 -34.60
N ARG A 92 1.00 -1.33 -33.95
CA ARG A 92 2.29 -1.15 -34.63
C ARG A 92 2.75 -2.39 -35.41
N LYS A 93 2.33 -3.59 -35.01
CA LYS A 93 2.68 -4.84 -35.70
C LYS A 93 1.80 -5.11 -36.91
N ASP A 94 0.61 -4.51 -36.99
CA ASP A 94 -0.36 -4.70 -38.07
C ASP A 94 -0.66 -3.39 -38.84
N PRO A 95 0.35 -2.74 -39.48
CA PRO A 95 0.18 -1.41 -40.07
C PRO A 95 -0.70 -1.36 -41.34
N PHE A 96 -1.30 -2.47 -41.80
CA PHE A 96 -1.99 -2.55 -43.09
C PHE A 96 -3.47 -3.00 -43.08
N HIS A 97 -4.14 -3.11 -41.93
CA HIS A 97 -5.57 -3.49 -41.88
C HIS A 97 -6.58 -2.32 -42.06
N LEU A 98 -6.20 -1.27 -42.80
CA LEU A 98 -7.16 -0.36 -43.44
C LEU A 98 -7.11 -0.57 -44.96
N LYS A 99 -7.92 -1.51 -45.45
CA LYS A 99 -8.52 -1.49 -46.78
C LYS A 99 -9.99 -1.85 -46.65
#